data_AF-A0A2M6YLN8-F1
#
_entry.id   AF-A0A2M6YLN8-F1
#
_cell.length_a   1.000
_cell.length_b   1.000
_cell.length_c   1.000
_cell.angle_alpha   90.00
_cell.angle_beta   90.00
_cell.angle_gamma   90.00
#
_symmetry.space_group_name_H-M   'P 1'
#
loop_
_entity.id
_entity.type
_entity.pdbx_description
1 polymer ?
#
loop_
_entity_poly.entity_id
_entity_poly.type
_entity_poly.pdbx_seq_one_letter_code
_entity_poly.pdbx_strand_id
1 'polypeptide(L)' 'MEIKVLGPGCKKCQETERVVKEALAETGVQADLVHVTDTMEIA' A
#
# COMPACT_ATOMS: atom_id res chain seq x y z
N MET A 1 5.40 -8.65 -7.73
CA MET A 1 5.82 -8.39 -6.33
C MET A 1 4.58 -7.88 -5.60
N GLU A 2 4.31 -8.30 -4.38
CA GLU A 2 3.09 -7.86 -3.67
C GLU A 2 3.48 -6.90 -2.54
N ILE A 3 2.91 -5.70 -2.53
CA ILE A 3 3.14 -4.68 -1.50
C ILE A 3 1.83 -4.42 -0.77
N LYS A 4 1.82 -4.70 0.54
CA LYS A 4 0.65 -4.52 1.39
C LYS A 4 0.81 -3.31 2.30
N VAL A 5 -0.11 -2.37 2.22
CA VAL A 5 -0.23 -1.28 3.19
C VAL A 5 -1.17 -1.76 4.29
N LEU A 6 -0.60 -2.17 5.43
CA LEU A 6 -1.35 -2.61 6.59
C LEU A 6 -1.68 -1.39 7.45
N GLY A 7 -2.94 -1.00 7.51
CA GLY A 7 -3.35 0.09 8.37
C GLY A 7 -4.83 0.44 8.25
N PRO A 8 -5.43 1.06 9.27
CA PRO A 8 -6.88 1.28 9.36
C PRO A 8 -7.42 2.36 8.39
N GLY A 9 -6.69 2.70 7.33
CA GLY A 9 -7.11 3.69 6.33
C GLY A 9 -6.98 5.16 6.77
N CYS A 10 -6.17 5.46 7.79
CA CYS A 10 -5.93 6.86 8.19
C CYS A 10 -5.20 7.66 7.09
N LYS A 11 -5.19 9.00 7.19
CA LYS A 11 -4.52 9.88 6.21
C LYS A 11 -3.09 9.47 5.86
N LYS A 12 -2.31 9.00 6.85
CA LYS A 12 -0.93 8.55 6.64
C LYS A 12 -0.84 7.25 5.84
N CYS A 13 -1.78 6.32 6.03
CA CYS A 13 -1.85 5.09 5.24
C CYS A 13 -2.14 5.39 3.78
N GLN A 14 -3.09 6.30 3.51
CA GLN A 14 -3.40 6.75 2.15
C GLN A 14 -2.23 7.48 1.49
N GLU A 15 -1.53 8.33 2.23
CA GLU A 15 -0.32 8.99 1.73
C GLU A 15 0.77 7.97 1.39
N THR A 16 0.95 6.94 2.24
CA THR A 16 1.92 5.87 2.00
C THR A 16 1.59 5.09 0.73
N GLU A 17 0.32 4.72 0.53
CA GLU A 17 -0.16 4.05 -0.68
C GLU A 17 0.14 4.89 -1.94
N ARG A 18 -0.10 6.20 -1.88
CA ARG A 18 0.19 7.12 -2.98
C ARG A 18 1.67 7.19 -3.30
N VAL A 19 2.52 7.38 -2.30
CA VAL A 19 3.98 7.45 -2.46
C VAL A 19 4.55 6.15 -3.03
N VAL A 20 4.06 5.00 -2.55
CA VAL A 20 4.49 3.69 -3.07
C VAL A 20 4.08 3.54 -4.54
N LYS A 21 2.86 3.95 -4.91
CA LYS A 21 2.42 3.91 -6.31
C LYS A 21 3.24 4.80 -7.22
N GLU A 22 3.58 6.01 -6.77
CA GLU A 22 4.47 6.93 -7.49
C GLU A 22 5.86 6.30 -7.68
N ALA A 23 6.46 5.74 -6.62
CA ALA A 23 7.75 5.07 -6.69
C ALA A 23 7.76 3.84 -7.63
N LEU A 24 6.68 3.06 -7.67
CA LEU A 24 6.53 1.93 -8.60
C LEU A 24 6.48 2.40 -10.05
N ALA A 25 5.78 3.51 -10.32
CA ALA A 25 5.72 4.12 -11.65
C ALA A 25 7.08 4.67 -12.09
N GLU A 26 7.83 5.32 -11.18
CA GLU A 26 9.16 5.86 -11.47
C GLU A 26 10.21 4.77 -11.69
N THR A 27 10.15 3.68 -10.91
CA THR A 27 11.10 2.56 -11.00
C THR A 27 10.77 1.56 -12.09
N GLY A 28 9.57 1.63 -12.68
CA GLY A 28 9.08 0.69 -13.70
C GLY A 28 8.85 -0.73 -13.15
N VAL A 29 8.76 -0.88 -11.83
CA VAL A 29 8.56 -2.18 -11.17
C VAL A 29 7.07 -2.50 -11.16
N GLN A 30 6.69 -3.63 -11.73
CA GLN A 30 5.33 -4.16 -11.57
C GLN A 30 5.17 -4.79 -10.19
N ALA A 31 4.41 -4.11 -9.34
CA ALA A 31 3.99 -4.64 -8.05
C ALA A 31 2.49 -4.41 -7.83
N ASP A 32 1.85 -5.38 -7.20
CA ASP A 32 0.45 -5.32 -6.79
C ASP A 32 0.38 -4.63 -5.44
N LEU A 33 -0.21 -3.43 -5.41
CA LEU A 33 -0.39 -2.63 -4.21
C LEU A 33 -1.77 -2.92 -3.61
N VAL A 34 -1.81 -3.48 -2.40
CA VAL A 34 -3.05 -3.85 -1.70
C VAL A 34 -3.10 -3.12 -0.36
N HIS A 35 -4.15 -2.34 -0.14
CA HIS A 35 -4.39 -1.71 1.16
C HIS A 35 -5.24 -2.65 2.01
N VAL A 36 -4.65 -3.21 3.06
CA VAL A 36 -5.36 -4.05 4.02
C VAL A 36 -5.81 -3.16 5.18
N THR A 37 -7.07 -2.76 5.12
CA THR A 37 -7.71 -1.94 6.15
C THR A 37 -8.35 -2.76 7.25
N ASP A 38 -8.59 -4.04 6.99
CA ASP A 38 -9.24 -4.94 7.92
C ASP A 38 -8.23 -5.45 8.96
N THR A 39 -8.33 -4.96 10.19
CA THR A 39 -7.48 -5.41 11.30
C THR A 39 -7.72 -6.88 11.66
N MET A 40 -8.82 -7.47 11.19
CA MET A 40 -9.14 -8.90 11.35
C MET A 40 -8.35 -9.81 10.40
N GLU A 41 -7.81 -9.28 9.29
CA GLU A 41 -6.92 -10.03 8.38
C GLU A 41 -5.45 -10.02 8.82
N ILE A 42 -5.12 -9.31 9.92
CA ILE A 42 -3.75 -9.19 10.47
C ILE A 42 -3.52 -10.21 11.62
N ALA A 43 -4.44 -11.16 11.85
CA ALA A 43 -4.38 -12.15 12.94
C ALA A 43 -3.46 -13.35 12.66
#